data_AF-A0A060Z391-F1
#
_entry.id   AF-A0A060Z391-F1
#
_cell.length_a   1.000
_cell.length_b   1.000
_cell.length_c   1.000
_cell.angle_alpha   90.00
_cell.angle_beta   90.00
_cell.angle_gamma   90.00
#
_symmetry.space_group_name_H-M   'P 1'
#
loop_
_entity.id
_entity.type
_entity.pdbx_description
1 polymer ?
#
loop_
_entity_poly.entity_id
_entity_poly.type
_entity_poly.pdbx_seq_one_letter_code
_entity_poly.pdbx_strand_id
1 'polypeptide(L)' 'MPEEKKEGELYYQAQSPDEGALVTAARNFGFVFRSRTPESITVVEMGELVTYELLAVLDFNNVRKRMSVIGESNKH' A
#
# COMPACT_ATOMS: atom_id res chain seq x y z
N MET A 1 8.17 -1.05 1.22
CA MET A 1 7.77 -2.46 1.27
C MET A 1 7.56 -2.88 2.72
N PRO A 2 6.60 -3.77 3.01
CA PRO A 2 6.43 -4.32 4.35
C PRO A 2 7.48 -5.41 4.61
N GLU A 3 8.11 -5.36 5.79
CA GLU A 3 8.95 -6.43 6.32
C GLU A 3 8.26 -7.04 7.53
N GLU A 4 8.04 -8.36 7.51
CA GLU A 4 7.47 -9.09 8.64
C GLU A 4 8.61 -9.82 9.36
N LYS A 5 8.99 -9.35 10.55
CA LYS A 5 10.07 -9.96 11.34
C LYS A 5 9.56 -11.06 12.28
N LYS A 6 8.29 -10.95 12.69
CA LYS A 6 7.50 -11.92 13.49
C LYS A 6 6.02 -11.73 13.16
N GLU A 7 5.19 -12.73 13.43
CA GLU A 7 3.73 -12.63 13.31
C GLU A 7 3.21 -11.43 14.12
N GLY A 8 2.70 -10.40 13.42
CA GLY A 8 2.21 -9.16 14.02
C GLY A 8 3.19 -7.97 14.04
N GLU A 9 4.48 -8.19 13.78
CA GLU A 9 5.50 -7.13 13.66
C GLU A 9 5.78 -6.81 12.19
N LEU A 10 4.88 -6.01 11.61
CA LEU A 10 4.96 -5.50 10.24
C LEU A 10 5.61 -4.10 10.24
N TYR A 11 6.78 -3.98 9.63
CA TYR A 11 7.53 -2.73 9.48
C TYR A 11 7.44 -2.21 8.05
N TYR A 12 7.03 -0.95 7.88
CA TYR A 12 6.93 -0.34 6.55
C TYR A 12 8.17 0.48 6.23
N GLN A 13 8.86 0.11 5.14
CA GLN A 13 9.84 0.97 4.51
C GLN A 13 9.15 1.85 3.46
N ALA A 14 9.22 3.16 3.63
CA ALA A 14 8.63 4.16 2.74
C ALA A 14 9.71 5.10 2.19
N GLN A 15 9.45 5.74 1.06
CA GLN A 15 10.39 6.69 0.44
C GLN A 15 10.41 8.03 1.17
N SER A 16 9.34 8.34 1.90
CA SER A 16 9.21 9.51 2.76
C SER A 16 8.60 9.15 4.12
N PRO A 17 8.89 9.94 5.18
CA PRO A 17 8.30 9.73 6.50
C PRO A 17 6.78 9.89 6.50
N ASP A 18 6.24 10.78 5.67
CA ASP A 18 4.80 11.04 5.57
C ASP A 18 4.06 9.82 5.00
N GLU A 19 4.58 9.21 3.94
CA GLU A 19 4.04 7.96 3.39
C GLU A 19 4.07 6.83 4.42
N GLY A 20 5.16 6.69 5.17
CA GLY A 20 5.28 5.69 6.23
C GLY A 20 4.24 5.88 7.34
N ALA A 21 3.99 7.13 7.74
CA ALA A 21 2.97 7.48 8.72
C ALA A 21 1.56 7.18 8.20
N LEU A 22 1.26 7.50 6.93
CA LEU A 22 -0.05 7.21 6.31
C LEU A 22 -0.35 5.71 6.27
N VAL A 23 0.61 4.88 5.85
CA VAL A 23 0.44 3.42 5.81
C VAL A 23 0.32 2.82 7.22
N THR A 24 1.07 3.36 8.18
CA THR A 24 0.97 2.94 9.58
C THR A 24 -0.39 3.30 10.18
N ALA A 25 -0.92 4.49 9.89
CA ALA A 25 -2.24 4.89 10.33
C ALA A 25 -3.33 4.00 9.70
N ALA A 26 -3.27 3.74 8.39
CA ALA A 26 -4.21 2.87 7.69
C ALA A 26 -4.29 1.47 8.33
N ARG A 27 -3.13 0.90 8.73
CA ARG A 27 -3.07 -0.37 9.47
C ARG A 27 -3.90 -0.31 10.76
N ASN A 28 -3.81 0.77 11.52
CA ASN A 28 -4.56 0.94 12.78
C ASN A 28 -6.07 1.05 12.55
N PHE A 29 -6.51 1.39 11.34
CA PHE A 29 -7.91 1.45 10.93
C PHE A 29 -8.39 0.20 10.19
N GLY A 30 -7.63 -0.91 10.23
CA GLY A 30 -8.03 -2.18 9.63
C GLY A 30 -7.67 -2.35 8.15
N PHE A 31 -6.80 -1.48 7.60
CA PHE A 31 -6.28 -1.59 6.24
C PHE A 31 -4.78 -1.89 6.27
N VAL A 32 -4.42 -3.17 6.19
CA VAL A 32 -3.03 -3.63 6.34
C VAL A 32 -2.40 -3.86 4.98
N PHE A 33 -1.44 -3.03 4.59
CA PHE A 33 -0.65 -3.26 3.38
C PHE A 33 0.26 -4.49 3.57
N ARG A 34 0.03 -5.56 2.80
CA ARG A 34 0.72 -6.85 2.99
C ARG A 34 1.86 -7.06 2.04
N SER A 35 1.69 -6.75 0.77
CA SER A 35 2.73 -6.92 -0.25
C SER A 35 2.41 -6.13 -1.51
N ARG A 36 3.42 -5.98 -2.35
CA ARG A 36 3.31 -5.40 -3.68
C ARG A 36 4.24 -6.13 -4.64
N THR A 37 3.75 -6.47 -5.82
CA THR A 37 4.56 -6.85 -6.98
C THR A 37 4.55 -5.70 -7.99
N PRO A 38 5.29 -5.78 -9.11
CA PRO A 38 5.16 -4.79 -10.17
C PRO A 38 3.74 -4.70 -10.76
N GLU A 39 2.95 -5.77 -10.68
CA GLU A 39 1.61 -5.89 -11.28
C GLU A 39 0.45 -5.86 -10.27
N SER A 40 0.70 -5.97 -8.96
CA SER A 40 -0.39 -5.99 -7.97
C SER A 40 -0.03 -5.46 -6.59
N ILE A 41 -1.07 -5.12 -5.84
CA ILE A 41 -0.98 -4.69 -4.43
C ILE A 41 -1.95 -5.54 -3.61
N THR A 42 -1.45 -6.17 -2.55
CA THR A 42 -2.25 -6.97 -1.63
C THR A 42 -2.43 -6.24 -0.30
N VAL A 43 -3.69 -6.12 0.12
CA VAL A 43 -4.10 -5.44 1.35
C VAL A 43 -5.04 -6.36 2.13
N VAL A 44 -4.99 -6.32 3.46
CA VAL A 44 -6.09 -6.84 4.29
C VAL A 44 -7.01 -5.68 4.62
N GLU A 45 -8.25 -5.74 4.16
CA GLU A 45 -9.30 -4.76 4.40
C GLU A 45 -10.30 -5.34 5.40
N MET A 46 -10.34 -4.79 6.61
CA MET A 46 -11.31 -5.20 7.64
C MET A 46 -11.33 -6.71 7.90
N GLY A 47 -10.18 -7.38 7.73
CA GLY A 47 -10.01 -8.83 7.91
C GLY A 47 -10.06 -9.65 6.61
N GLU A 48 -10.44 -9.06 5.48
CA GLU A 48 -10.48 -9.74 4.18
C GLU A 48 -9.21 -9.45 3.35
N LEU A 49 -8.60 -10.49 2.78
CA LEU A 49 -7.48 -10.33 1.86
C LEU A 49 -7.99 -9.87 0.48
N VAL A 50 -7.58 -8.69 0.05
CA VAL A 50 -7.97 -8.10 -1.25
C VAL A 50 -6.71 -7.81 -2.05
N THR A 51 -6.71 -8.21 -3.33
CA THR A 51 -5.63 -7.94 -4.27
C THR A 51 -6.13 -7.01 -5.36
N TYR A 52 -5.43 -5.89 -5.51
CA TYR A 52 -5.64 -4.90 -6.56
C TYR A 52 -4.65 -5.14 -7.69
N GLU A 53 -5.12 -5.14 -8.94
CA GLU A 53 -4.24 -5.07 -10.10
C GLU A 53 -3.68 -3.67 -10.25
N LEU A 54 -2.37 -3.55 -10.47
CA LEU A 54 -1.67 -2.28 -10.60
C LEU A 54 -1.56 -1.91 -12.08
N LEU A 55 -2.49 -1.09 -12.55
CA LEU A 55 -2.58 -0.71 -13.97
C LEU A 55 -1.58 0.40 -14.34
N ALA A 56 -1.34 1.35 -13.44
CA ALA A 56 -0.36 2.41 -13.67
C ALA A 56 0.12 3.04 -12.36
N VAL A 57 1.39 3.43 -12.34
CA VAL A 57 1.95 4.33 -11.33
C VAL A 57 2.42 5.60 -12.03
N LEU A 58 1.88 6.74 -11.59
CA LEU A 58 2.28 8.07 -12.04
C LEU A 58 3.08 8.72 -10.91
N ASP A 59 4.40 8.56 -10.99
CA ASP A 59 5.33 9.03 -9.96
C ASP A 59 5.15 10.51 -9.62
N PHE A 60 5.61 10.85 -8.42
CA PHE A 60 5.64 12.23 -7.97
C PHE A 60 6.50 13.07 -8.92
N ASN A 61 5.96 14.22 -9.31
CA ASN A 61 6.65 15.20 -10.13
C ASN A 61 6.53 16.57 -9.48
N ASN A 62 7.65 17.30 -9.29
CA ASN A 62 7.69 18.62 -8.67
C ASN A 62 6.81 19.68 -9.36
N VAL A 63 6.54 19.54 -10.66
CA VAL A 63 5.58 20.40 -11.39
C VAL A 63 4.14 20.05 -11.04
N ARG A 64 3.82 18.76 -10.91
CA ARG A 64 2.45 18.27 -10.61
C ARG A 64 2.13 18.30 -9.11
N LYS A 65 3.15 18.23 -8.26
CA LYS A 65 3.09 18.11 -6.78
C LYS A 65 2.16 16.98 -6.29
N ARG A 66 2.02 15.92 -7.06
CA ARG A 66 1.19 14.75 -6.72
C ARG A 66 1.76 13.47 -7.31
N MET A 67 1.54 12.37 -6.61
CA MET A 67 1.66 11.00 -7.10
C MET A 67 0.24 10.45 -7.34
N SER A 68 0.09 9.54 -8.29
CA SER A 68 -1.19 8.85 -8.49
C SER A 68 -0.96 7.40 -8.88
N VAL A 69 -1.87 6.52 -8.46
CA VAL A 69 -1.86 5.11 -8.81
C VAL A 69 -3.22 4.77 -9.40
N ILE A 70 -3.24 4.00 -10.47
CA ILE A 70 -4.46 3.43 -11.06
C ILE A 70 -4.41 1.94 -10.75
N GLY A 71 -5.48 1.44 -10.15
CA GLY A 71 -5.64 0.02 -9.91
C GLY A 71 -7.08 -0.42 -10.07
N GLU A 72 -7.24 -1.71 -10.33
CA GLU A 72 -8.54 -2.36 -10.47
C GLU A 72 -8.74 -3.33 -9.30
N SER A 73 -9.92 -3.26 -8.69
CA SER A 73 -10.32 -4.21 -7.66
C SER A 73 -11.13 -5.32 -8.31
N ASN A 74 -10.74 -6.57 -8.07
CA ASN A 74 -11.53 -7.74 -8.47
C ASN A 74 -12.68 -8.03 -7.48
N LYS A 75 -12.90 -7.17 -6.48
CA LYS A 75 -13.96 -7.31 -5.48
C LYS A 75 -15.31 -7.02 -6.15
N HIS A 76 -16.15 -8.06 -6.25
CA HIS A 76 -17.52 -7.98 -6.76
C HIS A 76 -18.48 -7.51 -5.67
#